data_AF-A0A7V3D7N3-F1
#
_entry.id   AF-A0A7V3D7N3-F1
#
_cell.length_a   1.000
_cell.length_b   1.000
_cell.length_c   1.000
_cell.angle_alpha   90.00
_cell.angle_beta   90.00
_cell.angle_gamma   90.00
#
_symmetry.space_group_name_H-M   'P 1'
#
loop_
_entity.id
_entity.type
_entity.pdbx_description
1 polymer ?
#
loop_
_entity_poly.entity_id
_entity_poly.type
_entity_poly.pdbx_seq_one_letter_code
_entity_poly.pdbx_strand_id
1 'polypeptide(L)'
;MGRMLDALKKAEGKRLAVHLEEPPLNAVWPEDEEANDIPFVEVGGPKLADPAPEPAQQSEPALVIPSATATPGWMSVAFRPVGLPVVTEPQPGTLAAELRTWHQPAHPISEQYRALADSLLATVPVESPRVLLFTGSAPGAGVTTVLLNTAITLAREGLRVAVVDAHPKQAAIARRLGLSDAPGLRDVLAGSWSLDHALRKTPVANLQALTSGSGE
;
A
#
# COMPACT_ATOMS: atom_id res chain seq x y z
N MET A 1 -4.98 -11.88 40.27
CA MET A 1 -3.94 -10.88 39.92
C MET A 1 -2.89 -10.87 41.03
N GLY A 2 -1.97 -11.85 41.05
CA GLY A 2 -1.13 -12.09 42.24
C GLY A 2 0.09 -12.97 42.04
N ARG A 3 0.56 -13.17 40.79
CA ARG A 3 1.80 -13.93 40.50
C ARG A 3 2.96 -13.07 39.97
N MET A 4 2.69 -11.81 39.65
CA MET A 4 3.71 -10.88 39.11
C MET A 4 4.39 -10.03 40.20
N LEU A 5 3.75 -9.87 41.37
CA LEU A 5 4.31 -9.13 42.51
C LEU A 5 5.31 -9.97 43.35
N ASP A 6 5.16 -11.30 43.38
CA ASP A 6 6.11 -12.19 44.07
C ASP A 6 7.45 -12.31 43.33
N ALA A 7 7.46 -12.11 42.01
CA ALA A 7 8.68 -12.12 41.22
C ALA A 7 9.56 -10.87 41.47
N LEU A 8 8.93 -9.73 41.79
CA LEU A 8 9.64 -8.47 42.09
C LEU A 8 10.23 -8.45 43.50
N LYS A 9 9.55 -9.01 44.51
CA LYS A 9 10.08 -9.10 45.88
C LYS A 9 11.28 -10.06 46.01
N LYS A 10 11.41 -11.04 45.12
CA LYS A 10 12.52 -12.01 45.15
C LYS A 10 13.82 -11.45 44.54
N ALA A 11 13.75 -10.36 43.78
CA ALA A 11 14.90 -9.71 43.15
C ALA A 11 15.57 -8.62 44.03
N GLU A 12 14.87 -8.11 45.05
CA GLU A 12 15.42 -7.09 45.97
C GLU A 12 16.30 -7.66 47.10
N GLY A 13 16.32 -8.98 47.29
CA GLY A 13 17.07 -9.66 48.34
C GLY A 13 18.55 -9.94 48.05
N LYS A 14 19.12 -9.43 46.95
CA LYS A 14 20.51 -9.70 46.57
C LYS A 14 21.26 -8.43 46.15
N ARG A 15 21.31 -7.44 47.03
CA ARG A 15 22.32 -6.38 47.02
C ARG A 15 23.31 -6.63 48.15
N LEU A 16 24.48 -7.14 47.79
CA LEU A 16 25.63 -7.26 48.70
C LEU A 16 26.08 -5.85 49.08
N ALA A 17 25.98 -5.54 50.38
CA ALA A 17 26.63 -4.41 50.99
C ALA A 17 28.15 -4.63 50.96
N VAL A 18 28.87 -3.76 50.26
CA VAL A 18 30.31 -3.63 50.43
C VAL A 18 30.54 -2.28 51.08
N HIS A 19 30.70 -2.30 52.41
CA HIS A 19 31.29 -1.20 53.16
C HIS A 19 32.78 -1.16 52.81
N LEU A 20 33.24 -0.06 52.21
CA LEU A 20 34.67 0.24 52.11
C LEU A 20 34.90 1.47 52.98
N GLU A 21 35.54 1.27 54.13
CA GLU A 21 36.12 2.35 54.93
C GLU A 21 37.23 3.01 54.11
N GLU A 22 37.22 4.34 54.03
CA GLU A 22 38.30 5.08 53.38
C GLU A 22 39.58 5.01 54.23
N PRO A 23 40.74 4.64 53.66
CA PRO A 23 41.99 4.62 54.41
C PRO A 23 42.44 6.04 54.77
N PRO A 24 43.12 6.24 55.91
CA PRO A 24 43.54 7.57 56.34
C PRO A 24 44.55 8.20 55.36
N LEU A 25 44.46 9.53 55.24
CA LEU A 25 45.14 10.44 54.29
C LEU A 25 46.69 10.42 54.27
N ASN A 26 47.33 9.47 54.93
CA ASN A 26 48.77 9.48 55.20
C ASN A 26 49.46 8.17 54.77
N ALA A 27 48.77 7.28 54.04
CA ALA A 27 49.37 6.04 53.55
C ALA A 27 50.40 6.34 52.44
N VAL A 28 51.68 6.22 52.79
CA VAL A 28 52.79 6.22 51.83
C VAL A 28 52.91 4.81 51.26
N TRP A 29 52.79 4.70 49.94
CA TRP A 29 52.93 3.43 49.21
C TRP A 29 54.41 3.10 49.02
N PRO A 30 54.84 1.84 49.15
CA PRO A 30 56.22 1.45 48.87
C PRO A 30 56.54 1.68 47.39
N GLU A 31 57.68 2.34 47.14
CA GLU A 31 58.24 2.50 45.80
C GLU A 31 58.96 1.22 45.41
N ASP A 32 58.31 0.37 44.62
CA ASP A 32 58.98 -0.76 43.98
C ASP A 32 59.65 -0.27 42.68
N GLU A 33 60.95 -0.04 42.80
CA GLU A 33 61.90 0.06 41.69
C GLU A 33 61.94 -1.27 40.92
N GLU A 34 61.20 -1.35 39.82
CA GLU A 34 61.57 -2.20 38.68
C GLU A 34 60.80 -1.71 37.45
N ALA A 35 61.42 -0.77 36.75
CA ALA A 35 61.05 -0.41 35.40
C ALA A 35 61.33 -1.59 34.46
N ASN A 36 60.28 -2.14 33.83
CA ASN A 36 60.25 -2.38 32.38
C ASN A 36 58.87 -2.90 31.93
N ASP A 37 58.41 -2.30 30.83
CA ASP A 37 57.25 -2.67 30.00
C ASP A 37 55.84 -2.48 30.59
N ILE A 38 55.48 -1.22 30.84
CA ILE A 38 54.08 -0.80 30.63
C ILE A 38 54.01 -0.19 29.22
N PRO A 39 53.28 -0.80 28.26
CA PRO A 39 53.09 -0.17 26.97
C PRO A 39 52.29 1.11 27.15
N PHE A 40 52.84 2.23 26.68
CA PHE A 40 52.06 3.46 26.53
C PHE A 40 50.93 3.18 25.54
N VAL A 41 49.72 2.97 26.04
CA VAL A 41 48.52 3.10 25.21
C VAL A 41 48.32 4.59 25.04
N GLU A 42 48.83 5.11 23.93
CA GLU A 42 48.50 6.46 23.48
C GLU A 42 46.99 6.49 23.18
N VAL A 43 46.20 6.95 24.14
CA VAL A 43 44.77 7.20 23.93
C VAL A 43 44.71 8.42 23.03
N GLY A 44 44.68 8.18 21.72
CA GLY A 44 44.42 9.20 20.72
C GLY A 44 43.21 10.02 21.18
N GLY A 45 43.34 11.35 21.16
CA GLY A 45 42.25 12.27 21.45
C GLY A 45 40.98 11.87 20.68
N PRO A 46 39.78 12.28 21.16
CA PRO A 46 38.50 11.74 20.71
C PRO A 46 38.51 11.64 19.19
N LYS A 47 38.50 10.40 18.70
CA LYS A 47 38.47 10.12 17.26
C LYS A 47 37.23 10.84 16.75
N LEU A 48 37.44 11.94 16.00
CA LEU A 48 36.35 12.55 15.26
C LEU A 48 35.81 11.40 14.41
N ALA A 49 34.61 10.95 14.72
CA ALA A 49 33.96 9.95 13.91
C ALA A 49 33.96 10.49 12.49
N ASP A 50 34.45 9.71 11.54
CA ASP A 50 34.25 10.03 10.13
C ASP A 50 32.77 10.37 9.96
N PRO A 51 32.43 11.48 9.28
CA PRO A 51 31.04 11.85 9.09
C PRO A 51 30.32 10.62 8.56
N ALA A 52 29.24 10.23 9.24
CA ALA A 52 28.43 9.11 8.80
C ALA A 52 28.17 9.31 7.30
N PRO A 53 28.36 8.26 6.46
CA PRO A 53 28.10 8.40 5.04
C PRO A 53 26.69 8.98 4.91
N GLU A 54 26.58 10.12 4.22
CA GLU A 54 25.28 10.76 4.00
C GLU A 54 24.31 9.67 3.54
N PRO A 55 23.12 9.56 4.15
CA PRO A 55 22.15 8.57 3.73
C PRO A 55 21.98 8.77 2.23
N ALA A 56 22.35 7.74 1.47
CA ALA A 56 22.30 7.79 0.02
C ALA A 56 20.95 8.36 -0.36
N GLN A 57 20.95 9.57 -0.93
CA GLN A 57 19.76 10.18 -1.48
C GLN A 57 19.36 9.30 -2.66
N GLN A 58 18.60 8.24 -2.35
CA GLN A 58 17.83 7.53 -3.36
C GLN A 58 16.87 8.59 -3.88
N SER A 59 17.24 9.19 -5.00
CA SER A 59 16.34 10.04 -5.76
C SER A 59 15.09 9.20 -6.00
N GLU A 60 14.01 9.52 -5.28
CA GLU A 60 12.71 8.92 -5.58
C GLU A 60 12.51 9.11 -7.09
N PRO A 61 12.21 8.04 -7.84
CA PRO A 61 12.02 8.18 -9.28
C PRO A 61 10.93 9.23 -9.47
N ALA A 62 11.30 10.34 -10.11
CA ALA A 62 10.37 11.42 -10.37
C ALA A 62 9.11 10.81 -11.01
N LEU A 63 7.96 11.06 -10.40
CA LEU A 63 6.68 10.69 -10.97
C LEU A 63 6.58 11.35 -12.36
N VAL A 64 6.86 10.57 -13.41
CA VAL A 64 6.65 11.00 -14.79
C VAL A 64 5.15 11.03 -14.98
N ILE A 65 4.55 12.20 -14.78
CA ILE A 65 3.15 12.42 -15.13
C ILE A 65 3.13 12.44 -16.66
N PRO A 66 2.46 11.48 -17.33
CA PRO A 66 2.34 11.52 -18.78
C PRO A 66 1.61 12.80 -19.17
N SER A 67 2.32 13.70 -19.86
CA SER A 67 1.70 14.90 -20.43
C SER A 67 0.89 14.46 -21.63
N ALA A 68 -0.45 14.55 -21.55
CA ALA A 68 -1.34 14.19 -22.65
C ALA A 68 -1.15 15.17 -23.81
N THR A 69 -0.29 14.81 -24.77
CA THR A 69 -0.10 15.53 -26.04
C THR A 69 -1.04 15.03 -27.15
N ALA A 70 -1.87 14.02 -26.87
CA ALA A 70 -2.85 13.50 -27.81
C ALA A 70 -4.02 14.48 -27.96
N THR A 71 -4.31 14.88 -29.20
CA THR A 71 -5.60 15.45 -29.55
C THR A 71 -6.69 14.43 -29.19
N PRO A 72 -7.69 14.78 -28.38
CA PRO A 72 -8.71 13.82 -27.98
C PRO A 72 -9.55 13.46 -29.21
N GLY A 73 -9.30 12.27 -29.76
CA GLY A 73 -10.27 11.59 -30.61
C GLY A 73 -11.48 11.25 -29.75
N TRP A 74 -12.62 11.86 -30.03
CA TRP A 74 -13.85 11.55 -29.31
C TRP A 74 -14.34 10.18 -29.79
N MET A 75 -14.32 9.18 -28.91
CA MET A 75 -14.97 7.90 -29.14
C MET A 75 -16.35 7.90 -28.49
N SER A 76 -17.38 7.47 -29.22
CA SER A 76 -18.72 7.28 -28.70
C SER A 76 -19.07 5.80 -28.72
N VAL A 77 -19.46 5.26 -27.56
CA VAL A 77 -19.98 3.90 -27.42
C VAL A 77 -21.37 4.00 -26.82
N ALA A 78 -22.39 3.59 -27.58
CA ALA A 78 -23.76 3.56 -27.12
C ALA A 78 -24.10 2.17 -26.57
N PHE A 79 -24.34 2.09 -25.26
CA PHE A 79 -24.84 0.86 -24.65
C PHE A 79 -26.33 0.69 -24.94
N ARG A 80 -26.74 -0.50 -25.38
CA ARG A 80 -28.17 -0.82 -25.51
C ARG A 80 -28.78 -1.05 -24.13
N PRO A 81 -29.89 -0.38 -23.76
CA PRO A 81 -30.55 -0.60 -22.48
C PRO A 81 -30.97 -2.06 -22.36
N VAL A 82 -30.49 -2.74 -21.31
CA VAL A 82 -30.98 -4.06 -20.93
C VAL A 82 -31.91 -3.83 -19.73
N GLY A 83 -33.15 -4.30 -19.82
CA GLY A 83 -34.09 -4.30 -18.71
C GLY A 83 -33.58 -5.23 -17.61
N LEU A 84 -32.71 -4.71 -16.74
CA LEU A 84 -32.23 -5.44 -15.58
C LEU A 84 -33.19 -5.19 -14.41
N PRO A 85 -33.55 -6.25 -13.65
CA PRO A 85 -34.20 -6.03 -12.37
C PRO A 85 -33.30 -5.15 -11.50
N VAL A 86 -33.95 -4.28 -10.71
CA VAL A 86 -33.31 -3.36 -9.78
C VAL A 86 -32.22 -4.06 -8.99
N VAL A 87 -31.06 -3.40 -8.90
CA VAL A 87 -29.85 -3.87 -8.22
C VAL A 87 -30.19 -4.33 -6.80
N THR A 88 -30.15 -5.64 -6.57
CA THR A 88 -30.04 -6.18 -5.22
C THR A 88 -28.65 -5.84 -4.69
N GLU A 89 -28.53 -5.33 -3.47
CA GLU A 89 -27.21 -5.14 -2.86
C GLU A 89 -26.43 -6.46 -2.90
N PRO A 90 -25.17 -6.44 -3.37
CA PRO A 90 -24.35 -7.65 -3.38
C PRO A 90 -24.18 -8.18 -1.96
N GLN A 91 -24.33 -9.50 -1.79
CA GLN A 91 -24.00 -10.12 -0.50
C GLN A 91 -22.49 -10.05 -0.28
N PRO A 92 -22.01 -9.87 0.96
CA PRO A 92 -20.58 -9.91 1.28
C PRO A 92 -19.91 -11.15 0.68
N GLY A 93 -18.77 -10.96 0.01
CA GLY A 93 -18.06 -12.04 -0.67
C GLY A 93 -18.59 -12.44 -2.05
N THR A 94 -19.64 -11.77 -2.56
CA THR A 94 -20.14 -12.00 -3.93
C THR A 94 -19.94 -10.79 -4.83
N LEU A 95 -19.69 -11.08 -6.11
CA LEU A 95 -19.60 -10.06 -7.16
C LEU A 95 -21.00 -9.52 -7.49
N ALA A 96 -21.11 -8.20 -7.62
CA ALA A 96 -22.37 -7.54 -7.91
C ALA A 96 -23.03 -8.01 -9.21
N ALA A 97 -24.37 -8.02 -9.24
CA ALA A 97 -25.15 -8.60 -10.33
C ALA A 97 -24.97 -7.84 -11.66
N GLU A 98 -24.64 -6.55 -11.60
CA GLU A 98 -24.36 -5.73 -12.79
C GLU A 98 -23.03 -6.07 -13.48
N LEU A 99 -22.17 -6.91 -12.88
CA LEU A 99 -20.92 -7.39 -13.48
C LEU A 99 -21.18 -8.52 -14.48
N ARG A 100 -21.88 -8.20 -15.57
CA ARG A 100 -22.32 -9.15 -16.60
C ARG A 100 -21.17 -9.84 -17.31
N THR A 101 -20.06 -9.15 -17.52
CA THR A 101 -18.82 -9.73 -18.09
C THR A 101 -18.26 -10.86 -17.24
N TRP A 102 -18.58 -10.91 -15.94
CA TRP A 102 -18.28 -12.04 -15.07
C TRP A 102 -19.38 -13.11 -15.14
N HIS A 103 -20.62 -12.74 -14.80
CA HIS A 103 -21.73 -13.70 -14.63
C HIS A 103 -22.22 -14.32 -15.93
N GLN A 104 -22.16 -13.59 -17.04
CA GLN A 104 -22.69 -13.98 -18.35
C GLN A 104 -21.76 -13.50 -19.49
N PRO A 105 -20.57 -14.09 -19.65
CA PRO A 105 -19.58 -13.64 -20.64
C PRO A 105 -20.03 -13.75 -22.11
N ALA A 106 -21.00 -14.62 -22.41
CA ALA A 106 -21.58 -14.77 -23.74
C ALA A 106 -22.78 -13.84 -24.00
N HIS A 107 -23.20 -13.04 -23.02
CA HIS A 107 -24.34 -12.12 -23.18
C HIS A 107 -24.00 -11.02 -24.20
N PRO A 108 -24.95 -10.54 -25.03
CA PRO A 108 -24.70 -9.45 -26.00
C PRO A 108 -24.18 -8.14 -25.39
N ILE A 109 -24.39 -7.91 -24.09
CA ILE A 109 -23.82 -6.75 -23.38
C ILE A 109 -22.32 -6.95 -23.10
N SER A 110 -21.89 -8.18 -22.85
CA SER A 110 -20.48 -8.53 -22.65
C SER A 110 -19.68 -8.34 -23.94
N GLU A 111 -20.29 -8.59 -25.10
CA GLU A 111 -19.72 -8.22 -26.40
C GLU A 111 -19.51 -6.71 -26.56
N GLN A 112 -20.45 -5.89 -26.06
CA GLN A 112 -20.29 -4.42 -26.10
C GLN A 112 -19.09 -3.97 -25.23
N TYR A 113 -18.84 -4.65 -24.11
CA TYR A 113 -17.65 -4.39 -23.29
C TYR A 113 -16.34 -4.85 -23.94
N ARG A 114 -16.35 -5.95 -24.73
CA ARG A 114 -15.21 -6.35 -25.57
C ARG A 114 -14.90 -5.30 -26.63
N ALA A 115 -15.91 -4.89 -27.39
CA ALA A 115 -15.75 -3.84 -28.39
C ALA A 115 -15.23 -2.52 -27.78
N LEU A 116 -15.66 -2.16 -26.57
CA LEU A 116 -15.13 -1.02 -25.83
C LEU A 116 -13.67 -1.24 -25.39
N ALA A 117 -13.32 -2.42 -24.88
CA ALA A 117 -11.95 -2.75 -24.47
C ALA A 117 -10.98 -2.68 -25.66
N ASP A 118 -11.32 -3.31 -26.79
CA ASP A 118 -10.56 -3.27 -28.04
C ASP A 118 -10.34 -1.83 -28.52
N SER A 119 -11.42 -1.04 -28.52
CA SER A 119 -11.40 0.38 -28.88
C SER A 119 -10.45 1.21 -28.02
N LEU A 120 -10.49 1.00 -26.70
CA LEU A 120 -9.61 1.68 -25.76
C LEU A 120 -8.14 1.29 -25.99
N LEU A 121 -7.86 -0.02 -26.14
CA LEU A 121 -6.50 -0.51 -26.40
C LEU A 121 -5.93 -0.03 -27.73
N ALA A 122 -6.77 0.13 -28.76
CA ALA A 122 -6.36 0.66 -30.06
C ALA A 122 -6.01 2.16 -30.00
N THR A 123 -6.57 2.91 -29.04
CA THR A 123 -6.38 4.37 -28.93
C THR A 123 -5.18 4.73 -28.08
N VAL A 124 -4.76 3.86 -27.16
CA VAL A 124 -3.64 4.11 -26.25
C VAL A 124 -2.32 3.78 -26.96
N PRO A 125 -1.40 4.75 -27.15
CA PRO A 125 -0.10 4.48 -27.77
C PRO A 125 0.68 3.41 -27.02
N VAL A 126 1.37 2.53 -27.75
CA VAL A 126 2.11 1.38 -27.21
C VAL A 126 3.12 1.79 -26.13
N GLU A 127 3.77 2.95 -26.30
CA GLU A 127 4.82 3.47 -25.40
C GLU A 127 4.28 4.34 -24.26
N SER A 128 2.96 4.53 -24.15
CA SER A 128 2.36 5.37 -23.11
C SER A 128 1.94 4.58 -21.87
N PRO A 129 1.97 5.20 -20.66
CA PRO A 129 1.37 4.59 -19.48
C PRO A 129 -0.12 4.31 -19.74
N ARG A 130 -0.54 3.05 -19.56
CA ARG A 130 -1.93 2.61 -19.80
C ARG A 130 -2.84 2.96 -18.63
N VAL A 131 -3.03 4.25 -18.38
CA VAL A 131 -3.92 4.77 -17.33
C VAL A 131 -5.19 5.33 -17.96
N LEU A 132 -6.34 4.77 -17.56
CA LEU A 132 -7.65 5.20 -18.04
C LEU A 132 -8.46 5.76 -16.88
N LEU A 133 -8.94 7.00 -17.04
CA LEU A 133 -9.86 7.63 -16.11
C LEU A 133 -11.30 7.46 -16.61
N PHE A 134 -12.15 6.86 -15.78
CA PHE A 134 -13.59 6.81 -16.02
C PHE A 134 -14.28 7.85 -15.13
N THR A 135 -15.03 8.75 -15.75
CA THR A 135 -15.81 9.78 -15.06
C THR A 135 -17.19 9.90 -15.70
N GLY A 136 -18.16 10.44 -14.96
CA GLY A 136 -19.55 10.61 -15.41
C GLY A 136 -20.00 12.05 -15.31
N SER A 137 -20.94 12.43 -16.16
CA SER A 137 -21.56 13.76 -16.13
C SER A 137 -22.62 13.92 -15.02
N ALA A 138 -23.09 12.83 -14.42
CA ALA A 138 -24.12 12.84 -13.38
C ALA A 138 -23.94 11.69 -12.37
N PRO A 139 -24.39 11.88 -11.11
CA PRO A 139 -24.54 10.78 -10.16
C PRO A 139 -25.40 9.65 -10.74
N GLY A 140 -25.02 8.40 -10.48
CA GLY A 140 -25.79 7.25 -10.96
C GLY A 140 -25.65 6.93 -12.46
N ALA A 141 -24.79 7.63 -13.22
CA ALA A 141 -24.55 7.37 -14.65
C ALA A 141 -23.95 5.99 -14.98
N GLY A 142 -23.75 5.11 -13.99
CA GLY A 142 -23.24 3.75 -14.19
C GLY A 142 -21.74 3.66 -14.45
N VAL A 143 -20.96 4.71 -14.18
CA VAL A 143 -19.53 4.80 -14.49
C VAL A 143 -18.73 3.65 -13.89
N THR A 144 -18.93 3.36 -12.60
CA THR A 144 -18.23 2.24 -11.96
C THR A 144 -18.65 0.89 -12.55
N THR A 145 -19.91 0.74 -12.99
CA THR A 145 -20.38 -0.49 -13.65
C THR A 145 -19.66 -0.67 -14.99
N VAL A 146 -19.52 0.40 -15.76
CA VAL A 146 -18.76 0.39 -17.02
C VAL A 146 -17.29 0.09 -16.74
N LEU A 147 -16.66 0.81 -15.80
CA LEU A 147 -15.27 0.61 -15.38
C LEU A 147 -15.00 -0.86 -15.02
N LEU A 148 -15.81 -1.46 -14.13
CA LEU A 148 -15.56 -2.81 -13.64
C LEU A 148 -15.81 -3.87 -14.72
N ASN A 149 -16.84 -3.73 -15.55
CA ASN A 149 -17.07 -4.67 -16.63
C ASN A 149 -15.95 -4.59 -17.68
N THR A 150 -15.50 -3.39 -18.06
CA THR A 150 -14.35 -3.23 -18.97
C THR A 150 -13.08 -3.81 -18.36
N ALA A 151 -12.81 -3.57 -17.07
CA ALA A 151 -11.65 -4.12 -16.37
C ALA A 151 -11.66 -5.65 -16.33
N ILE A 152 -12.82 -6.27 -16.07
CA ILE A 152 -12.99 -7.73 -16.08
C ILE A 152 -12.74 -8.27 -17.49
N THR A 153 -13.26 -7.63 -18.53
CA THR A 153 -13.02 -8.03 -19.92
C THR A 153 -11.52 -8.04 -20.24
N LEU A 154 -10.81 -6.93 -19.97
CA LEU A 154 -9.37 -6.81 -20.19
C LEU A 154 -8.58 -7.87 -19.39
N ALA A 155 -8.97 -8.13 -18.14
CA ALA A 155 -8.31 -9.13 -17.31
C ALA A 155 -8.49 -10.56 -17.85
N ARG A 156 -9.66 -10.87 -18.41
CA ARG A 156 -9.96 -12.17 -19.05
C ARG A 156 -9.22 -12.37 -20.37
N GLU A 157 -8.86 -11.29 -21.06
CA GLU A 157 -7.98 -11.29 -22.23
C GLU A 157 -6.50 -11.48 -21.86
N GLY A 158 -6.20 -11.64 -20.57
CA GLY A 158 -4.85 -11.95 -20.06
C GLY A 158 -4.06 -10.73 -19.64
N LEU A 159 -4.63 -9.52 -19.71
CA LEU A 159 -3.96 -8.32 -19.23
C LEU A 159 -3.96 -8.26 -17.70
N ARG A 160 -2.87 -7.76 -17.11
CA ARG A 160 -2.83 -7.42 -15.68
C ARG A 160 -3.51 -6.07 -15.49
N VAL A 161 -4.62 -6.06 -14.77
CA VAL A 161 -5.45 -4.88 -14.57
C VAL A 161 -5.53 -4.54 -13.09
N ALA A 162 -5.37 -3.27 -12.77
CA ALA A 162 -5.66 -2.73 -11.44
C ALA A 162 -6.79 -1.69 -11.56
N VAL A 163 -7.83 -1.84 -10.73
CA VAL A 163 -8.88 -0.82 -10.60
C VAL A 163 -8.66 0.00 -9.33
N VAL A 164 -8.82 1.32 -9.43
CA VAL A 164 -8.57 2.25 -8.33
C VAL A 164 -9.82 3.05 -8.03
N ASP A 165 -10.27 3.04 -6.78
CA ASP A 165 -11.43 3.82 -6.34
C ASP A 165 -11.00 5.23 -5.90
N ALA A 166 -10.93 6.14 -6.87
CA ALA A 166 -10.53 7.53 -6.66
C ALA A 166 -11.71 8.47 -6.30
N HIS A 167 -12.88 7.92 -5.93
CA HIS A 167 -14.06 8.72 -5.59
C HIS A 167 -14.58 8.42 -4.18
N PRO A 168 -13.86 8.85 -3.12
CA PRO A 168 -14.11 8.42 -1.75
C PRO A 168 -15.52 8.76 -1.24
N LYS A 169 -16.15 9.83 -1.73
CA LYS A 169 -17.52 10.22 -1.33
C LYS A 169 -18.61 9.25 -1.80
N GLN A 170 -18.35 8.46 -2.85
CA GLN A 170 -19.29 7.46 -3.39
C GLN A 170 -18.54 6.17 -3.73
N ALA A 171 -17.63 5.77 -2.84
CA ALA A 171 -16.83 4.56 -3.00
C ALA A 171 -17.73 3.33 -3.22
N ALA A 172 -17.37 2.53 -4.22
CA ALA A 172 -18.23 1.44 -4.66
C ALA A 172 -17.49 0.23 -5.23
N ILE A 173 -16.18 0.33 -5.48
CA ILE A 173 -15.40 -0.79 -6.03
C ILE A 173 -15.36 -1.96 -5.05
N ALA A 174 -15.07 -1.70 -3.76
CA ALA A 174 -14.99 -2.74 -2.72
C ALA A 174 -16.27 -3.59 -2.67
N ARG A 175 -17.40 -2.91 -2.48
CA ARG A 175 -18.74 -3.51 -2.42
C ARG A 175 -19.09 -4.29 -3.68
N ARG A 176 -18.83 -3.74 -4.87
CA ARG A 176 -19.17 -4.41 -6.14
C ARG A 176 -18.31 -5.63 -6.43
N LEU A 177 -17.07 -5.63 -5.96
CA LEU A 177 -16.15 -6.75 -6.08
C LEU A 177 -16.25 -7.75 -4.92
N GLY A 178 -17.20 -7.56 -3.99
CA GLY A 178 -17.38 -8.43 -2.83
C GLY A 178 -16.19 -8.41 -1.86
N LEU A 179 -15.39 -7.34 -1.87
CA LEU A 179 -14.21 -7.22 -1.01
C LEU A 179 -14.59 -6.56 0.32
N SER A 180 -13.96 -6.99 1.40
CA SER A 180 -14.07 -6.33 2.71
C SER A 180 -13.44 -4.94 2.68
N ASP A 181 -13.92 -4.03 3.53
CA ASP A 181 -13.20 -2.77 3.74
C ASP A 181 -11.84 -3.06 4.39
N ALA A 182 -10.82 -2.43 3.86
CA ALA A 182 -9.44 -2.53 4.32
C ALA A 182 -8.69 -1.29 3.79
N PRO A 183 -7.42 -1.11 4.20
CA PRO A 183 -6.63 0.01 3.74
C PRO A 183 -6.67 0.11 2.22
N GLY A 184 -6.84 1.33 1.72
CA GLY A 184 -6.99 1.64 0.31
C GLY A 184 -6.26 2.91 -0.06
N LEU A 185 -6.73 3.58 -1.11
CA LEU A 185 -6.10 4.75 -1.69
C LEU A 185 -5.85 5.87 -0.66
N ARG A 186 -6.83 6.18 0.21
CA ARG A 186 -6.67 7.19 1.27
C ARG A 186 -5.53 6.83 2.22
N ASP A 187 -5.49 5.59 2.67
CA ASP A 187 -4.51 5.12 3.65
C ASP A 187 -3.08 5.12 3.06
N VAL A 188 -2.94 4.78 1.78
CA VAL A 188 -1.67 4.86 1.04
C VAL A 188 -1.21 6.30 0.86
N LEU A 189 -2.12 7.19 0.44
CA LEU A 189 -1.80 8.61 0.27
C LEU A 189 -1.46 9.30 1.59
N ALA A 190 -2.01 8.83 2.71
CA ALA A 190 -1.67 9.30 4.06
C ALA A 190 -0.34 8.73 4.58
N GLY A 191 0.32 7.81 3.86
CA GLY A 191 1.55 7.16 4.29
C GLY A 191 1.38 6.11 5.41
N SER A 192 0.13 5.77 5.75
CA SER A 192 -0.19 4.82 6.83
C SER A 192 -0.06 3.36 6.39
N TRP A 193 -0.13 3.09 5.08
CA TRP A 193 -0.01 1.77 4.47
C TRP A 193 0.80 1.83 3.18
N SER A 194 1.57 0.78 2.88
CA SER A 194 2.24 0.68 1.58
C SER A 194 1.24 0.28 0.47
N LEU A 195 1.56 0.68 -0.77
CA LEU A 195 0.74 0.33 -1.93
C LEU A 195 0.59 -1.20 -2.10
N ASP A 196 1.68 -1.95 -1.91
CA ASP A 196 1.67 -3.41 -2.05
C ASP A 196 0.73 -4.10 -1.05
N HIS A 197 0.59 -3.54 0.15
CA HIS A 197 -0.34 -4.05 1.16
C HIS A 197 -1.80 -3.62 0.89
N ALA A 198 -2.01 -2.43 0.33
CA ALA A 198 -3.34 -1.92 0.02
C ALA A 198 -3.91 -2.47 -1.30
N LEU A 199 -3.06 -2.90 -2.24
CA LEU A 199 -3.48 -3.46 -3.53
C LEU A 199 -3.92 -4.92 -3.38
N ARG A 200 -5.23 -5.17 -3.48
CA ARG A 200 -5.81 -6.48 -3.18
C ARG A 200 -6.13 -7.28 -4.43
N LYS A 201 -5.94 -8.60 -4.34
CA LYS A 201 -6.47 -9.53 -5.34
C LYS A 201 -7.99 -9.57 -5.27
N THR A 202 -8.61 -9.76 -6.43
CA THR A 202 -10.06 -9.93 -6.55
C THR A 202 -10.40 -11.39 -6.87
N PRO A 203 -11.67 -11.81 -6.81
CA PRO A 203 -12.10 -13.11 -7.31
C PRO A 203 -11.85 -13.33 -8.82
N VAL A 204 -11.56 -12.25 -9.56
CA VAL A 204 -11.28 -12.30 -11.00
C VAL A 204 -9.78 -12.40 -11.22
N ALA A 205 -9.34 -13.43 -11.95
CA ALA A 205 -7.94 -13.61 -12.29
C ALA A 205 -7.39 -12.38 -13.06
N ASN A 206 -6.13 -12.04 -12.82
CA ASN A 206 -5.43 -10.86 -13.37
C ASN A 206 -6.04 -9.49 -13.01
N LEU A 207 -7.02 -9.44 -12.12
CA LEU A 207 -7.62 -8.18 -11.65
C LEU A 207 -7.29 -7.95 -10.16
N GLN A 208 -6.68 -6.80 -9.90
CA GLN A 208 -6.44 -6.27 -8.56
C GLN A 208 -7.26 -5.01 -8.33
N ALA A 209 -7.53 -4.67 -7.07
CA ALA A 209 -8.28 -3.50 -6.67
C ALA A 209 -7.56 -2.73 -5.56
N LEU A 210 -7.44 -1.41 -5.75
CA LEU A 210 -7.12 -0.46 -4.71
C LEU A 210 -8.42 0.29 -4.36
N THR A 211 -9.03 -0.09 -3.24
CA THR A 211 -10.30 0.49 -2.78
C THR A 211 -10.11 1.91 -2.26
N SER A 212 -11.19 2.63 -1.92
CA SER A 212 -11.06 4.01 -1.41
C SER A 212 -10.27 4.09 -0.11
N GLY A 213 -10.35 3.03 0.70
CA GLY A 213 -9.77 2.96 2.03
C GLY A 213 -10.72 3.45 3.11
N SER A 214 -10.21 3.48 4.34
CA SER A 214 -10.95 3.88 5.55
C SER A 214 -11.47 5.32 5.38
N GLY A 215 -12.77 5.51 5.56
CA GLY A 215 -13.34 6.84 5.73
C GLY A 215 -13.34 7.22 7.19
N GLU A 216 -12.62 8.28 7.56
CA GLU A 216 -13.26 9.29 8.43
C GLU A 216 -14.32 10.03 7.61
#